data_AF-Q3SHY0-F1
#
_entry.id   AF-Q3SHY0-F1
#
_cell.length_a   1.000
_cell.length_b   1.000
_cell.length_c   1.000
_cell.angle_alpha   90.00
_cell.angle_beta   90.00
_cell.angle_gamma   90.00
#
_symmetry.space_group_name_H-M   'P 1'
#
loop_
_entity.id
_entity.type
_entity.pdbx_description
1 polymer ?
#
loop_
_entity_poly.entity_id
_entity_poly.type
_entity_poly.pdbx_seq_one_letter_code
_entity_poly.pdbx_strand_id
1 'polypeptide(L)'
;MKFAITKMAAGLVLAGFATVASAVPTAITSMTVTGGTFSMNGGAADSFIAANIDPAFDVVGGYGTVNLNAPTSGLFNFGVFGPVSVFTGPGSTTPFGGSSIAPGGPVPSGTAELGGALNIDMSSWTAYWNGNYFNQGAAGVTGTVDAAGNYTMSWTSTISGGPFDGSTGGWTVNGTLAVAPIPEASTYGMMLAGLGLVGFAVRRRKLVA
;
A
#
# COMPACT_ATOMS: atom_id res chain seq x y z
N MET A 1 -29.18 0.97 -51.02
CA MET A 1 -27.94 1.55 -50.42
C MET A 1 -28.03 1.85 -48.91
N LYS A 2 -29.23 1.80 -48.28
CA LYS A 2 -29.43 2.14 -46.84
C LYS A 2 -28.87 1.11 -45.83
N PHE A 3 -28.60 -0.12 -46.25
CA PHE A 3 -28.19 -1.23 -45.36
C PHE A 3 -26.68 -1.30 -45.06
N ALA A 4 -25.82 -0.63 -45.85
CA ALA A 4 -24.37 -0.67 -45.64
C ALA A 4 -23.93 0.26 -44.49
N ILE A 5 -24.56 1.43 -44.36
CA ILE A 5 -24.23 2.45 -43.35
C ILE A 5 -24.54 1.95 -41.93
N THR A 6 -25.58 1.13 -41.74
CA THR A 6 -25.97 0.61 -40.42
C THR A 6 -24.97 -0.41 -39.86
N LYS A 7 -24.26 -1.16 -40.71
CA LYS A 7 -23.28 -2.16 -40.27
C LYS A 7 -21.95 -1.52 -39.83
N MET A 8 -21.54 -0.43 -40.50
CA MET A 8 -20.34 0.31 -40.14
C MET A 8 -20.49 1.07 -38.80
N ALA A 9 -21.68 1.59 -38.52
CA ALA A 9 -21.97 2.23 -37.23
C ALA A 9 -21.91 1.24 -36.05
N ALA A 10 -22.38 0.00 -36.23
CA ALA A 10 -22.33 -1.03 -35.18
C ALA A 10 -20.90 -1.50 -34.86
N GLY A 11 -20.02 -1.60 -35.87
CA GLY A 11 -18.61 -1.95 -35.67
C GLY A 11 -17.80 -0.86 -34.95
N LEU A 12 -18.11 0.41 -35.23
CA LEU A 12 -17.44 1.55 -34.58
C LEU A 12 -17.82 1.68 -33.10
N VAL A 13 -19.08 1.39 -32.75
CA VAL A 13 -19.55 1.39 -31.35
C VAL A 13 -18.90 0.27 -30.54
N LEU A 14 -18.66 -0.91 -31.13
CA LEU A 14 -18.02 -2.03 -30.43
C LEU A 14 -16.50 -1.82 -30.22
N ALA A 15 -15.83 -1.15 -31.16
CA ALA A 15 -14.40 -0.83 -31.04
C ALA A 15 -14.10 0.30 -30.03
N GLY A 16 -15.07 1.19 -29.77
CA GLY A 16 -14.90 2.33 -28.86
C GLY A 16 -14.88 1.99 -27.36
N PHE A 17 -15.38 0.82 -26.96
CA PHE A 17 -15.45 0.42 -25.54
C PHE A 17 -14.23 -0.39 -25.04
N ALA A 18 -13.27 -0.71 -25.91
CA ALA A 18 -12.17 -1.61 -25.56
C ALA A 18 -10.93 -0.92 -24.96
N THR A 19 -10.85 0.42 -24.94
CA THR A 19 -9.56 1.12 -24.76
C THR A 19 -9.36 1.89 -23.45
N VAL A 20 -10.08 1.61 -22.37
CA VAL A 20 -9.73 2.21 -21.07
C VAL A 20 -10.00 1.26 -19.91
N ALA A 21 -9.19 0.21 -19.81
CA ALA A 21 -8.91 -0.39 -18.51
C ALA A 21 -7.88 0.51 -17.81
N SER A 22 -8.33 1.61 -17.20
CA SER A 22 -7.50 2.34 -16.25
C SER A 22 -7.27 1.41 -15.07
N ALA A 23 -6.02 1.17 -14.68
CA ALA A 23 -5.72 0.52 -13.41
C ALA A 23 -6.38 1.36 -12.30
N VAL A 24 -7.37 0.79 -11.63
CA VAL A 24 -8.06 1.47 -10.53
C VAL A 24 -7.26 1.20 -9.27
N PRO A 25 -6.96 2.22 -8.43
CA PRO A 25 -6.36 1.99 -7.13
C PRO A 25 -7.16 0.97 -6.32
N THR A 26 -6.48 -0.07 -5.86
CA THR A 26 -7.07 -1.17 -5.09
C THR A 26 -6.62 -1.15 -3.65
N ALA A 27 -7.50 -1.54 -2.74
CA ALA A 27 -7.13 -1.68 -1.33
C ALA A 27 -6.00 -2.70 -1.17
N ILE A 28 -4.98 -2.30 -0.42
CA ILE A 28 -3.88 -3.18 -0.02
C ILE A 28 -4.44 -4.16 1.01
N THR A 29 -4.24 -5.46 0.78
CA THR A 29 -4.70 -6.53 1.70
C THR A 29 -3.56 -7.12 2.50
N SER A 30 -2.33 -7.02 2.01
CA SER A 30 -1.14 -7.33 2.80
C SER A 30 0.08 -6.55 2.32
N MET A 31 1.02 -6.31 3.23
CA MET A 31 2.25 -5.58 2.95
C MET A 31 3.41 -6.12 3.78
N THR A 32 4.34 -6.81 3.10
CA THR A 32 5.57 -7.34 3.66
C THR A 32 6.72 -6.38 3.33
N VAL A 33 7.49 -5.96 4.32
CA VAL A 33 8.73 -5.20 4.10
C VAL A 33 9.86 -6.19 3.85
N THR A 34 10.64 -5.95 2.80
CA THR A 34 11.85 -6.73 2.46
C THR A 34 13.14 -5.91 2.60
N GLY A 35 13.04 -4.58 2.71
CA GLY A 35 14.17 -3.69 2.97
C GLY A 35 13.82 -2.22 2.95
N GLY A 36 14.84 -1.36 2.92
CA GLY A 36 14.71 0.08 2.96
C GLY A 36 15.93 0.82 3.53
N THR A 37 15.75 2.08 3.89
CA THR A 37 16.76 2.88 4.59
C THR A 37 16.11 3.78 5.64
N PHE A 38 16.85 4.08 6.71
CA PHE A 38 16.48 5.10 7.68
C PHE A 38 17.58 6.16 7.76
N SER A 39 17.20 7.42 7.92
CA SER A 39 18.11 8.53 8.18
C SER A 39 17.56 9.45 9.26
N MET A 40 18.43 10.10 10.02
CA MET A 40 18.05 11.20 10.92
C MET A 40 18.68 12.50 10.44
N ASN A 41 17.91 13.59 10.52
CA ASN A 41 18.36 14.97 10.31
C ASN A 41 19.15 15.17 9.00
N GLY A 42 18.73 14.49 7.92
CA GLY A 42 19.32 14.66 6.59
C GLY A 42 20.76 14.15 6.42
N GLY A 43 21.30 13.36 7.37
CA GLY A 43 22.54 12.62 7.17
C GLY A 43 22.39 11.63 6.01
N ALA A 44 23.50 11.32 5.32
CA ALA A 44 23.51 10.33 4.25
C ALA A 44 22.84 9.04 4.77
N ALA A 45 21.82 8.56 4.06
CA ALA A 45 21.13 7.34 4.39
C ALA A 45 22.11 6.17 4.21
N ASP A 46 22.87 5.81 5.24
CA ASP A 46 23.52 4.51 5.23
C ASP A 46 22.38 3.47 5.22
N SER A 47 22.50 2.46 4.38
CA SER A 47 21.40 1.53 4.11
C SER A 47 21.10 0.69 5.35
N PHE A 48 20.06 1.08 6.10
CA PHE A 48 19.84 0.59 7.46
C PHE A 48 18.60 -0.30 7.64
N ILE A 49 17.85 -0.64 6.58
CA ILE A 49 16.67 -1.50 6.72
C ILE A 49 16.73 -2.66 5.72
N ALA A 50 16.70 -3.89 6.20
CA ALA A 50 16.65 -5.10 5.37
C ALA A 50 15.65 -6.07 5.99
N ALA A 51 14.41 -5.62 6.23
CA ALA A 51 13.43 -6.37 6.99
C ALA A 51 13.16 -7.73 6.34
N ASN A 52 13.37 -8.84 7.04
CA ASN A 52 12.58 -10.04 6.79
C ASN A 52 11.57 -10.05 7.92
N ILE A 53 10.46 -9.39 7.65
CA ILE A 53 9.31 -9.42 8.52
C ILE A 53 8.86 -10.88 8.61
N ASP A 54 8.60 -11.40 9.82
CA ASP A 54 7.95 -12.71 10.01
C ASP A 54 6.80 -12.85 9.00
N PRO A 55 6.68 -13.95 8.24
CA PRO A 55 5.58 -14.12 7.29
C PRO A 55 4.18 -13.97 7.92
N ALA A 56 4.05 -14.00 9.25
CA ALA A 56 2.82 -13.71 9.99
C ALA A 56 2.60 -12.21 10.33
N PHE A 57 3.61 -11.33 10.19
CA PHE A 57 3.46 -9.90 10.43
C PHE A 57 3.18 -9.16 9.11
N ASP A 58 1.98 -8.61 9.03
CA ASP A 58 1.49 -7.84 7.90
C ASP A 58 1.26 -6.40 8.37
N VAL A 59 1.97 -5.45 7.75
CA VAL A 59 1.92 -4.03 8.12
C VAL A 59 0.48 -3.48 8.02
N VAL A 60 -0.33 -4.02 7.12
CA VAL A 60 -1.73 -3.64 6.88
C VAL A 60 -2.72 -4.63 7.53
N GLY A 61 -2.26 -5.84 7.86
CA GLY A 61 -3.09 -6.93 8.38
C GLY A 61 -3.36 -6.92 9.89
N GLY A 62 -2.70 -6.04 10.66
CA GLY A 62 -2.98 -5.85 12.08
C GLY A 62 -1.76 -5.53 12.94
N TYR A 63 -1.96 -5.44 14.26
CA TYR A 63 -0.90 -5.10 15.21
C TYR A 63 0.23 -6.12 15.17
N GLY A 64 1.48 -5.65 15.11
CA GLY A 64 2.63 -6.49 15.36
C GLY A 64 3.90 -5.68 15.55
N THR A 65 4.94 -6.40 15.98
CA THR A 65 6.22 -5.82 16.36
C THR A 65 7.27 -6.21 15.35
N VAL A 66 7.91 -5.21 14.75
CA VAL A 66 9.18 -5.46 14.08
C VAL A 66 10.27 -5.38 15.14
N ASN A 67 10.83 -6.53 15.53
CA ASN A 67 11.93 -6.61 16.50
C ASN A 67 13.27 -6.62 15.77
N LEU A 68 14.14 -5.63 16.06
CA LEU A 68 15.36 -5.38 15.30
C LEU A 68 16.59 -6.06 15.88
N ASN A 69 16.40 -7.12 16.67
CA ASN A 69 17.45 -7.74 17.48
C ASN A 69 17.98 -9.04 16.83
N ALA A 70 18.55 -8.97 15.62
CA ALA A 70 19.16 -10.14 14.98
C ALA A 70 20.42 -9.81 14.14
N PRO A 71 21.39 -10.74 14.07
CA PRO A 71 22.83 -10.46 14.06
C PRO A 71 23.43 -10.17 12.67
N THR A 72 24.43 -9.27 12.63
CA THR A 72 25.52 -9.00 11.64
C THR A 72 25.25 -9.01 10.12
N SER A 73 24.07 -9.38 9.67
CA SER A 73 23.62 -9.38 8.28
C SER A 73 22.14 -9.05 8.35
N GLY A 74 21.88 -7.73 8.31
CA GLY A 74 20.82 -7.07 9.05
C GLY A 74 19.40 -7.41 8.60
N LEU A 75 18.49 -7.38 9.58
CA LEU A 75 17.05 -7.35 9.33
C LEU A 75 16.48 -5.94 9.56
N PHE A 76 16.92 -5.20 10.57
CA PHE A 76 17.02 -3.74 10.50
C PHE A 76 18.24 -3.39 11.34
N ASN A 77 19.08 -2.49 10.87
CA ASN A 77 20.27 -2.07 11.61
C ASN A 77 20.18 -0.57 11.81
N PHE A 78 19.82 -0.08 13.00
CA PHE A 78 19.85 1.36 13.28
C PHE A 78 21.27 1.83 13.66
N GLY A 79 22.31 1.09 13.28
CA GLY A 79 23.70 1.42 13.61
C GLY A 79 23.99 1.20 15.09
N VAL A 80 24.46 2.25 15.78
CA VAL A 80 24.93 2.19 17.17
C VAL A 80 23.81 2.18 18.22
N PHE A 81 22.55 2.30 17.80
CA PHE A 81 21.43 2.16 18.72
C PHE A 81 21.32 0.69 19.14
N GLY A 82 21.14 0.43 20.44
CA GLY A 82 20.66 -0.87 20.92
C GLY A 82 19.31 -1.25 20.28
N PRO A 83 18.71 -2.40 20.61
CA PRO A 83 17.48 -2.86 19.96
C PRO A 83 16.40 -1.78 19.93
N VAL A 84 15.93 -1.46 18.73
CA VAL A 84 14.74 -0.65 18.49
C VAL A 84 13.59 -1.61 18.17
N SER A 85 12.36 -1.23 18.47
CA SER A 85 11.16 -1.95 18.00
C SER A 85 10.25 -0.99 17.27
N VAL A 86 9.53 -1.46 16.24
CA VAL A 86 8.53 -0.66 15.52
C VAL A 86 7.13 -1.25 15.71
N PHE A 87 6.16 -0.36 15.86
CA PHE A 87 4.73 -0.66 16.05
C PHE A 87 3.89 0.05 15.00
N THR A 88 2.84 -0.63 14.55
CA THR A 88 1.88 -0.14 13.55
C THR A 88 0.45 -0.44 14.00
N GLY A 89 -0.18 0.51 14.69
CA GLY A 89 -1.59 0.43 15.07
C GLY A 89 -2.01 1.46 16.13
N PRO A 90 -3.33 1.66 16.33
CA PRO A 90 -3.84 2.60 17.30
C PRO A 90 -3.72 2.03 18.73
N GLY A 91 -3.19 2.83 19.64
CA GLY A 91 -3.27 2.56 21.06
C GLY A 91 -2.29 1.52 21.62
N SER A 92 -2.30 1.46 22.95
CA SER A 92 -1.33 0.85 23.86
C SER A 92 -0.88 -0.58 23.49
N THR A 93 0.24 -0.72 22.77
CA THR A 93 1.11 -1.87 23.02
C THR A 93 1.95 -1.54 24.25
N THR A 94 1.99 -2.42 25.25
CA THR A 94 3.00 -2.43 26.32
C THR A 94 4.11 -3.41 25.95
N PRO A 95 5.00 -3.11 25.00
CA PRO A 95 6.16 -3.96 24.77
C PRO A 95 7.03 -3.94 26.02
N PHE A 96 7.17 -5.08 26.68
CA PHE A 96 8.09 -5.33 27.79
C PHE A 96 8.13 -4.20 28.86
N GLY A 97 6.99 -3.98 29.54
CA GLY A 97 6.99 -3.26 30.82
C GLY A 97 7.07 -1.71 30.78
N GLY A 98 6.84 -1.08 29.62
CA GLY A 98 6.84 0.39 29.48
C GLY A 98 5.47 1.09 29.63
N SER A 99 5.48 2.43 29.68
CA SER A 99 4.29 3.30 29.71
C SER A 99 3.54 3.34 28.36
N SER A 100 2.28 3.80 28.35
CA SER A 100 1.47 3.93 27.13
C SER A 100 2.07 4.91 26.12
N ILE A 101 1.98 4.56 24.84
CA ILE A 101 2.45 5.34 23.69
C ILE A 101 1.66 6.68 23.58
N ALA A 102 2.32 7.73 23.10
CA ALA A 102 1.62 8.85 22.47
C ALA A 102 0.73 8.34 21.31
N PRO A 103 -0.45 8.92 21.06
CA PRO A 103 -1.37 8.40 20.05
C PRO A 103 -0.73 8.43 18.66
N GLY A 104 -0.34 7.27 18.13
CA GLY A 104 -0.15 7.07 16.70
C GLY A 104 -1.49 7.14 15.97
N GLY A 105 -1.44 7.21 14.64
CA GLY A 105 -2.65 7.17 13.81
C GLY A 105 -3.31 5.79 13.70
N PRO A 106 -4.23 5.58 12.75
CA PRO A 106 -4.87 4.28 12.52
C PRO A 106 -3.87 3.20 12.08
N VAL A 107 -4.30 1.94 12.11
CA VAL A 107 -3.55 0.83 11.48
C VAL A 107 -3.22 1.22 10.04
N PRO A 108 -2.00 0.95 9.54
CA PRO A 108 -1.65 1.32 8.19
C PRO A 108 -2.64 0.77 7.17
N SER A 109 -3.11 1.63 6.28
CA SER A 109 -4.08 1.28 5.26
C SER A 109 -3.91 2.18 4.05
N GLY A 110 -4.20 1.66 2.87
CA GLY A 110 -3.89 2.36 1.63
C GLY A 110 -4.42 1.67 0.39
N THR A 111 -4.11 2.29 -0.74
CA THR A 111 -4.41 1.78 -2.07
C THR A 111 -3.14 1.68 -2.92
N ALA A 112 -3.15 0.73 -3.85
CA ALA A 112 -2.09 0.56 -4.83
C ALA A 112 -2.67 0.25 -6.21
N GLU A 113 -1.99 0.73 -7.25
CA GLU A 113 -2.19 0.35 -8.65
C GLU A 113 -0.98 -0.50 -9.06
N LEU A 114 -1.15 -1.80 -9.33
CA LEU A 114 -0.04 -2.63 -9.78
C LEU A 114 0.57 -2.08 -11.07
N GLY A 115 1.89 -1.83 -11.06
CA GLY A 115 2.59 -1.13 -12.14
C GLY A 115 2.48 0.40 -12.10
N GLY A 116 1.99 0.97 -10.99
CA GLY A 116 1.69 2.39 -10.84
C GLY A 116 1.92 2.91 -9.42
N ALA A 117 0.99 3.76 -8.96
CA ALA A 117 1.13 4.49 -7.71
C ALA A 117 0.74 3.65 -6.49
N LEU A 118 1.41 3.94 -5.36
CA LEU A 118 1.07 3.49 -4.02
C LEU A 118 0.73 4.71 -3.18
N ASN A 119 -0.36 4.64 -2.41
CA ASN A 119 -0.73 5.64 -1.41
C ASN A 119 -1.18 4.95 -0.12
N ILE A 120 -0.53 5.23 1.00
CA ILE A 120 -0.75 4.55 2.27
C ILE A 120 -0.65 5.52 3.46
N ASP A 121 -1.51 5.33 4.43
CA ASP A 121 -1.40 5.98 5.74
C ASP A 121 -0.42 5.19 6.61
N MET A 122 0.68 5.80 7.02
CA MET A 122 1.69 5.24 7.92
C MET A 122 1.76 6.01 9.24
N SER A 123 0.74 6.80 9.58
CA SER A 123 0.74 7.70 10.75
C SER A 123 0.84 6.96 12.10
N SER A 124 0.57 5.65 12.14
CA SER A 124 0.81 4.83 13.33
C SER A 124 2.25 4.35 13.51
N TRP A 125 3.13 4.52 12.52
CA TRP A 125 4.51 4.05 12.59
C TRP A 125 5.24 4.68 13.77
N THR A 126 5.48 3.87 14.80
CA THR A 126 6.03 4.33 16.08
C THR A 126 7.22 3.49 16.46
N ALA A 127 8.32 4.14 16.79
CA ALA A 127 9.54 3.49 17.25
C ALA A 127 9.58 3.49 18.79
N TYR A 128 10.14 2.42 19.34
CA TYR A 128 10.46 2.27 20.76
C TYR A 128 11.95 2.02 20.92
N TRP A 129 12.58 2.82 21.76
CA TRP A 129 13.99 2.65 22.11
C TRP A 129 14.25 3.20 23.51
N ASN A 130 15.05 2.46 24.29
CA ASN A 130 15.50 2.87 25.63
C ASN A 130 14.35 3.36 26.54
N GLY A 131 13.24 2.61 26.61
CA GLY A 131 12.10 2.94 27.47
C GLY A 131 11.17 4.05 26.95
N ASN A 132 11.47 4.63 25.78
CA ASN A 132 10.72 5.75 25.22
C ASN A 132 10.09 5.39 23.89
N TYR A 133 8.90 5.94 23.65
CA TYR A 133 8.21 5.86 22.37
C TYR A 133 8.28 7.20 21.66
N PHE A 134 8.43 7.16 20.35
CA PHE A 134 8.37 8.35 19.52
C PHE A 134 7.72 8.01 18.18
N ASN A 135 6.70 8.78 17.81
CA ASN A 135 6.02 8.60 16.54
C ASN A 135 6.91 9.13 15.41
N GLN A 136 7.01 8.34 14.34
CA GLN A 136 7.71 8.70 13.11
C GLN A 136 6.84 8.40 11.88
N GLY A 137 5.52 8.35 12.09
CA GLY A 137 4.55 8.10 11.06
C GLY A 137 4.27 9.34 10.24
N ALA A 138 3.67 9.11 9.07
CA ALA A 138 3.14 10.15 8.22
C ALA A 138 1.85 9.64 7.55
N ALA A 139 0.89 10.53 7.37
CA ALA A 139 -0.29 10.25 6.57
C ALA A 139 -0.01 10.57 5.09
N GLY A 140 -0.67 9.85 4.17
CA GLY A 140 -0.54 10.09 2.73
C GLY A 140 0.87 9.80 2.20
N VAL A 141 1.53 8.79 2.73
CA VAL A 141 2.81 8.31 2.20
C VAL A 141 2.57 7.77 0.79
N THR A 142 3.37 8.26 -0.16
CA THR A 142 3.28 7.84 -1.55
C THR A 142 4.49 7.00 -1.94
N GLY A 143 4.29 6.19 -2.97
CA GLY A 143 5.32 5.31 -3.50
C GLY A 143 4.95 4.79 -4.89
N THR A 144 5.70 3.80 -5.34
CA THR A 144 5.43 3.07 -6.58
C THR A 144 5.39 1.59 -6.32
N VAL A 145 4.57 0.87 -7.08
CA VAL A 145 4.52 -0.59 -7.08
C VAL A 145 4.67 -1.10 -8.51
N ASP A 146 5.47 -2.13 -8.73
CA ASP A 146 5.59 -2.75 -10.05
C ASP A 146 4.43 -3.73 -10.32
N ALA A 147 4.39 -4.31 -11.53
CA ALA A 147 3.34 -5.26 -11.90
C ALA A 147 3.40 -6.59 -11.11
N ALA A 148 4.53 -6.87 -10.45
CA ALA A 148 4.73 -8.05 -9.62
C ALA A 148 4.38 -7.81 -8.14
N GLY A 149 4.00 -6.58 -7.77
CA GLY A 149 3.66 -6.22 -6.39
C GLY A 149 4.86 -5.80 -5.54
N ASN A 150 6.05 -5.61 -6.14
CA ASN A 150 7.18 -5.04 -5.41
C ASN A 150 6.98 -3.53 -5.28
N TYR A 151 6.98 -3.02 -4.05
CA TYR A 151 6.79 -1.61 -3.77
C TYR A 151 8.04 -0.93 -3.25
N THR A 152 8.10 0.38 -3.44
CA THR A 152 8.97 1.32 -2.73
C THR A 152 8.16 2.54 -2.32
N MET A 153 8.34 2.99 -1.08
CA MET A 153 7.73 4.19 -0.53
C MET A 153 8.73 4.96 0.31
N SER A 154 8.54 6.27 0.48
CA SER A 154 9.40 7.07 1.34
C SER A 154 8.62 8.19 2.01
N TRP A 155 9.00 8.52 3.25
CA TRP A 155 8.41 9.63 3.99
C TRP A 155 9.41 10.20 4.99
N THR A 156 9.14 11.42 5.42
CA THR A 156 9.84 12.08 6.53
C THR A 156 8.86 12.42 7.63
N SER A 157 9.28 12.30 8.88
CA SER A 157 8.46 12.65 10.04
C SER A 157 9.30 13.33 11.11
N THR A 158 8.82 14.45 11.63
CA THR A 158 9.43 15.13 12.77
C THR A 158 9.01 14.41 14.05
N ILE A 159 10.00 13.98 14.81
CA ILE A 159 9.80 13.31 16.09
C ILE A 159 9.29 14.32 17.10
N SER A 160 8.19 13.97 17.77
CA SER A 160 7.65 14.70 18.91
C SER A 160 7.73 13.82 20.15
N GLY A 161 8.48 14.30 21.15
CA GLY A 161 8.74 13.60 22.41
C GLY A 161 9.88 12.56 22.35
N GLY A 162 10.29 12.09 23.53
CA GLY A 162 11.37 11.11 23.69
C GLY A 162 12.78 11.68 23.45
N PRO A 163 13.81 10.81 23.39
CA PRO A 163 15.21 11.22 23.30
C PRO A 163 15.61 11.94 22.00
N PHE A 164 14.75 11.92 21.00
CA PHE A 164 15.02 12.45 19.66
C PHE A 164 14.07 13.60 19.27
N ASP A 165 13.41 14.21 20.25
CA ASP A 165 12.47 15.31 20.06
C ASP A 165 13.03 16.42 19.15
N GLY A 166 12.21 16.87 18.19
CA GLY A 166 12.58 17.86 17.19
C GLY A 166 13.48 17.36 16.05
N SER A 167 14.01 16.14 16.12
CA SER A 167 14.73 15.53 15.00
C SER A 167 13.77 15.06 13.91
N THR A 168 14.22 15.08 12.66
CA THR A 168 13.46 14.53 11.52
C THR A 168 14.00 13.16 11.14
N GLY A 169 13.15 12.14 11.17
CA GLY A 169 13.45 10.81 10.62
C GLY A 169 13.01 10.73 9.16
N GLY A 170 13.87 10.21 8.29
CA GLY A 170 13.55 9.88 6.90
C GLY A 170 13.56 8.38 6.70
N TRP A 171 12.50 7.85 6.10
CA TRP A 171 12.30 6.44 5.82
C TRP A 171 12.18 6.22 4.32
N THR A 172 12.86 5.20 3.82
CA THR A 172 12.56 4.55 2.55
C THR A 172 12.29 3.09 2.87
N VAL A 173 11.19 2.55 2.38
CA VAL A 173 10.74 1.18 2.68
C VAL A 173 10.34 0.52 1.38
N ASN A 174 10.85 -0.69 1.18
CA ASN A 174 10.58 -1.51 0.01
C ASN A 174 10.22 -2.92 0.43
N GLY A 175 9.44 -3.58 -0.40
CA GLY A 175 8.78 -4.81 -0.01
C GLY A 175 7.91 -5.40 -1.09
N THR A 176 7.05 -6.33 -0.70
CA THR A 176 6.03 -6.93 -1.55
C THR A 176 4.66 -6.69 -0.93
N LEU A 177 3.66 -6.36 -1.75
CA LEU A 177 2.28 -6.21 -1.29
C LEU A 177 1.33 -7.12 -2.06
N ALA A 178 0.18 -7.42 -1.45
CA ALA A 178 -0.96 -8.00 -2.13
C ALA A 178 -2.12 -6.99 -2.12
N VAL A 179 -2.88 -6.96 -3.20
CA VAL A 179 -4.08 -6.14 -3.34
C VAL A 179 -5.32 -7.00 -3.43
N ALA A 180 -6.46 -6.43 -3.04
CA ALA A 180 -7.74 -7.09 -3.22
C ALA A 180 -7.96 -7.41 -4.72
N PRO A 181 -8.44 -8.62 -5.08
CA PRO A 181 -8.74 -8.95 -6.46
C PRO A 181 -9.70 -7.92 -7.06
N ILE A 182 -9.30 -7.28 -8.17
CA ILE A 182 -10.19 -6.42 -8.94
C ILE A 182 -11.20 -7.32 -9.64
N PRO A 183 -12.52 -7.15 -9.47
CA PRO A 183 -13.48 -7.78 -10.36
C PRO A 183 -13.23 -7.21 -11.76
N GLU A 184 -12.76 -8.05 -12.67
CA GLU A 184 -12.20 -7.59 -13.94
C GLU A 184 -13.18 -6.68 -14.70
N ALA A 185 -12.68 -5.60 -15.32
CA ALA A 185 -13.50 -4.76 -16.19
C ALA A 185 -14.14 -5.56 -17.34
N SER A 186 -13.51 -6.67 -17.76
CA SER A 186 -14.07 -7.66 -18.68
C SER A 186 -15.31 -8.36 -18.10
N THR A 187 -15.38 -8.61 -16.79
CA THR A 187 -16.53 -9.24 -16.13
C THR A 187 -17.75 -8.32 -16.17
N TYR A 188 -17.55 -7.02 -15.92
CA TYR A 188 -18.60 -6.03 -16.10
C TYR A 188 -18.93 -5.78 -17.58
N GLY A 189 -17.90 -5.74 -18.43
CA GLY A 189 -18.05 -5.60 -19.89
C GLY A 189 -18.84 -6.76 -20.50
N MET A 190 -18.60 -7.99 -20.06
CA MET A 190 -19.31 -9.20 -20.50
C MET A 190 -20.73 -9.26 -19.96
N MET A 191 -20.98 -8.82 -18.72
CA MET A 191 -22.34 -8.68 -18.19
C MET A 191 -23.14 -7.62 -18.96
N LEU A 192 -22.54 -6.46 -19.22
CA LEU A 192 -23.18 -5.38 -20.00
C LEU A 192 -23.35 -5.75 -21.47
N ALA A 193 -22.38 -6.43 -22.08
CA ALA A 193 -22.50 -6.96 -23.44
C ALA A 193 -23.59 -8.03 -23.51
N GLY A 194 -23.68 -8.92 -22.51
CA GLY A 194 -24.76 -9.90 -22.37
C GLY A 194 -26.13 -9.24 -22.28
N LEU A 195 -26.28 -8.22 -21.42
CA LEU A 195 -27.50 -7.42 -21.30
C LEU A 195 -27.85 -6.66 -22.59
N GLY A 196 -26.85 -6.10 -23.27
CA GLY A 196 -27.02 -5.44 -24.57
C GLY A 196 -27.53 -6.41 -25.64
N LEU A 197 -27.02 -7.64 -25.65
CA LEU A 197 -27.43 -8.68 -26.60
C LEU A 197 -28.85 -9.18 -26.32
N VAL A 198 -29.23 -9.32 -25.04
CA VAL A 198 -30.60 -9.62 -24.61
C VAL A 198 -31.56 -8.50 -25.01
N GLY A 199 -31.20 -7.24 -24.73
CA GLY A 199 -31.99 -6.08 -25.14
C GLY A 199 -32.20 -6.00 -26.66
N PHE A 200 -31.16 -6.32 -27.43
CA PHE A 200 -31.23 -6.40 -28.89
C PHE A 200 -32.15 -7.54 -29.36
N ALA A 201 -32.06 -8.72 -28.75
CA ALA A 201 -32.92 -9.86 -29.08
C ALA A 201 -34.41 -9.58 -28.80
N VAL A 202 -34.72 -8.94 -27.67
CA VAL A 202 -36.09 -8.50 -27.33
C VAL A 202 -36.60 -7.45 -28.32
N ARG A 203 -35.76 -6.47 -28.69
CA ARG A 203 -36.12 -5.47 -29.70
C ARG A 203 -36.40 -6.07 -31.07
N ARG A 204 -35.64 -7.09 -31.50
CA ARG A 204 -35.92 -7.79 -32.77
C ARG A 204 -37.26 -8.52 -32.75
N ARG A 205 -37.65 -9.14 -31.63
CA ARG A 205 -38.97 -9.81 -31.51
C ARG A 205 -40.12 -8.83 -31.67
N LYS A 206 -40.02 -7.61 -31.11
CA LYS A 206 -41.06 -6.58 -31.20
C LYS A 206 -41.22 -5.97 -32.61
N LEU A 207 -40.22 -6.13 -33.50
CA LEU A 207 -40.27 -5.60 -34.87
C LEU A 207 -40.74 -6.65 -35.90
N VAL A 208 -40.91 -7.91 -35.49
CA VAL A 208 -41.33 -9.03 -36.34
C VAL A 208 -42.72 -9.56 -35.95
N ALA A 209 -43.26 -9.10 -34.82
CA ALA A 209 -44.67 -9.23 -34.44
C ALA A 209 -45.42 -7.94 -34.79
#